data_AF-A0A7Y3C891-F1
#
_entry.id   AF-A0A7Y3C891-F1
#
_cell.length_a   1.000
_cell.length_b   1.000
_cell.length_c   1.000
_cell.angle_alpha   90.00
_cell.angle_beta   90.00
_cell.angle_gamma   90.00
#
_symmetry.space_group_name_H-M   'P 1'
#
loop_
_entity.id
_entity.type
_entity.pdbx_description
1 polymer ?
#
loop_
_entity_poly.entity_id
_entity_poly.type
_entity_poly.pdbx_seq_one_letter_code
_entity_poly.pdbx_strand_id
1 'polypeptide(L)' 'KEALLQFNRITEQPFVEILTGDNSFEKKDVELGLSNGIEVEIVEGVAMGDKIKVWNKASEENNDDD' A
#
# COMPACT_ATOMS: atom_id res chain seq x y z
N LYS A 1 -9.27 7.51 -5.29
CA LYS A 1 -8.89 7.05 -3.93
C LYS A 1 -7.88 5.93 -4.13
N GLU A 2 -6.62 6.25 -3.90
CA GLU A 2 -5.48 5.34 -4.06
C GLU A 2 -5.41 4.41 -2.85
N ALA A 3 -5.08 3.12 -3.04
CA ALA A 3 -5.02 2.14 -1.97
C ALA A 3 -3.58 1.68 -1.73
N LEU A 4 -3.03 1.99 -0.55
CA LEU A 4 -1.70 1.56 -0.14
C LEU A 4 -1.72 0.18 0.53
N LEU A 5 -2.82 -0.12 1.22
CA LEU A 5 -3.03 -1.34 1.97
C LEU A 5 -3.59 -2.45 1.07
N GLN A 6 -3.00 -3.64 1.17
CA GLN A 6 -3.45 -4.84 0.49
C GLN A 6 -3.82 -5.92 1.50
N PHE A 7 -4.63 -6.89 1.08
CA PHE A 7 -5.01 -8.03 1.91
C PHE A 7 -4.62 -9.33 1.23
N ASN A 8 -4.06 -10.26 1.99
CA ASN A 8 -3.81 -11.59 1.50
C ASN A 8 -5.14 -12.27 1.22
N ARG A 9 -5.33 -12.80 -0.01
CA ARG A 9 -6.60 -13.43 -0.41
C ARG A 9 -6.91 -14.74 0.31
N ILE A 10 -5.92 -15.32 0.97
CA ILE A 10 -6.02 -16.61 1.64
C ILE A 10 -6.06 -16.41 3.15
N THR A 11 -5.11 -15.65 3.70
CA THR A 11 -4.99 -15.46 5.16
C THR A 11 -5.75 -14.24 5.65
N GLU A 12 -6.30 -13.41 4.75
CA GLU A 12 -6.95 -12.13 5.06
C GLU A 12 -6.04 -11.14 5.81
N GLN A 13 -4.74 -11.43 5.90
CA GLN A 13 -3.80 -10.60 6.61
C GLN A 13 -3.48 -9.34 5.80
N PRO A 14 -3.54 -8.16 6.43
CA PRO A 14 -3.15 -6.92 5.81
C PRO A 14 -1.65 -6.82 5.62
N PHE A 15 -1.24 -6.35 4.45
CA PHE A 15 0.18 -6.12 4.12
C PHE A 15 0.34 -4.88 3.24
N VAL A 16 1.54 -4.31 3.28
CA VAL A 16 1.97 -3.24 2.38
C VAL A 16 3.25 -3.66 1.65
N GLU A 17 3.59 -2.94 0.59
CA GLU A 17 4.87 -3.12 -0.12
C GLU A 17 5.78 -1.93 0.18
N ILE A 18 6.91 -2.19 0.84
CA ILE A 18 7.90 -1.18 1.21
C ILE A 18 9.04 -1.18 0.20
N LEU A 19 9.46 -0.01 -0.26
CA LEU A 19 10.62 0.14 -1.13
C LEU A 19 11.91 -0.14 -0.36
N THR A 20 12.63 -1.19 -0.73
CA THR A 20 13.88 -1.62 -0.07
C THR A 20 15.13 -1.32 -0.90
N GLY A 21 14.99 -0.90 -2.16
CA GLY A 21 16.11 -0.62 -3.04
C GLY A 21 15.70 0.02 -4.36
N ASP A 22 16.53 -0.15 -5.39
CA ASP A 22 16.36 0.43 -6.74
C ASP A 22 15.11 -0.17 -7.45
N ASN A 23 13.95 0.34 -7.06
CA ASN A 23 12.63 -0.12 -7.51
C ASN A 23 12.24 -1.55 -7.06
N SER A 24 12.89 -2.05 -6.01
CA SER A 24 12.57 -3.32 -5.34
C SER A 24 11.64 -3.09 -4.16
N PHE A 25 10.61 -3.92 -4.06
CA PHE A 25 9.60 -3.84 -3.00
C PHE A 25 9.55 -5.12 -2.19
N GLU A 26 9.52 -4.99 -0.86
CA GLU A 26 9.33 -6.10 0.07
C GLU A 26 7.91 -6.06 0.63
N LYS A 27 7.25 -7.22 0.68
CA LYS A 27 5.95 -7.35 1.33
C LYS A 27 6.15 -7.41 2.83
N LYS A 28 5.45 -6.52 3.52
CA LYS A 28 5.49 -6.43 4.97
C LYS A 28 4.08 -6.54 5.51
N ASP A 29 3.84 -7.57 6.30
CA ASP A 29 2.61 -7.71 7.06
C ASP A 29 2.51 -6.58 8.08
N VAL A 30 1.33 -5.99 8.19
CA VAL A 30 1.05 -4.86 9.07
C VAL A 30 -0.11 -5.16 9.98
N GLU A 31 -0.06 -4.65 11.20
CA GLU A 31 -1.20 -4.70 12.12
C GLU A 31 -1.99 -3.41 12.00
N LEU A 32 -3.29 -3.53 11.70
CA LEU A 32 -4.19 -2.40 11.56
C LEU A 32 -4.85 -2.07 12.90
N GLY A 33 -4.96 -0.79 13.19
CA GLY A 33 -5.65 -0.26 14.36
C GLY A 33 -7.00 0.34 13.96
N LEU A 34 -7.23 1.57 14.40
CA LEU A 34 -8.48 2.28 14.15
C LEU A 34 -8.59 2.68 12.67
N SER A 35 -9.79 2.54 12.10
CA SER A 35 -10.11 3.05 10.77
C SER A 35 -11.40 3.87 10.79
N ASN A 36 -11.42 4.96 10.03
CA ASN A 36 -12.59 5.85 9.91
C ASN A 36 -13.35 5.63 8.58
N GLY A 37 -13.07 4.53 7.88
CA GLY A 37 -13.63 4.21 6.57
C GLY A 37 -12.97 4.93 5.39
N ILE A 38 -12.00 5.80 5.65
CA ILE A 38 -11.21 6.52 4.64
C ILE A 38 -9.72 6.27 4.86
N GLU A 39 -9.28 6.40 6.10
CA GLU A 39 -7.92 6.19 6.59
C GLU A 39 -7.91 5.06 7.62
N VAL A 40 -6.75 4.42 7.73
CA VAL A 40 -6.49 3.33 8.67
C VAL A 40 -5.17 3.58 9.38
N GLU A 41 -5.17 3.36 10.68
CA GLU A 41 -3.98 3.39 11.53
C GLU A 41 -3.21 2.08 11.38
N ILE A 42 -1.88 2.17 11.28
CA ILE A 42 -0.99 1.01 11.35
C ILE A 42 -0.33 1.03 12.73
N VAL A 43 -0.56 -0.02 13.51
CA VAL A 43 -0.04 -0.18 14.88
C VAL A 43 1.37 -0.76 14.83
N GLU A 44 1.61 -1.74 13.95
CA GLU A 44 2.91 -2.39 13.78
C GLU A 44 3.16 -2.77 12.31
N GLY A 45 4.44 -2.93 11.96
CA GLY A 45 4.88 -3.45 10.66
C GLY A 45 5.57 -2.43 9.74
N VAL A 46 5.38 -1.13 9.95
CA VAL A 46 6.06 -0.06 9.19
C VAL A 46 6.67 0.99 10.10
N ALA A 47 7.76 1.62 9.65
CA ALA A 47 8.36 2.77 10.30
C ALA A 47 8.00 4.07 9.55
N MET A 48 8.08 5.22 10.24
CA MET A 48 7.80 6.54 9.65
C MET A 48 8.66 6.89 8.42
N GLY A 49 9.83 6.27 8.27
CA GLY A 49 10.73 6.49 7.13
C GLY A 49 10.48 5.57 5.93
N ASP A 50 9.60 4.57 6.08
CA ASP A 50 9.39 3.58 5.04
C ASP A 50 8.58 4.15 3.88
N LYS A 51 9.09 3.95 2.67
CA LYS A 51 8.41 4.35 1.44
C LYS A 51 7.47 3.23 1.00
N ILE A 52 6.17 3.43 1.21
CA ILE A 52 5.15 2.48 0.78
C ILE A 52 4.86 2.68 -0.70
N LYS A 53 4.76 1.58 -1.44
CA LYS A 53 4.36 1.57 -2.84
C LYS A 53 2.92 2.05 -3.00
N VAL A 54 2.74 3.05 -3.85
CA VAL A 54 1.42 3.52 -4.26
C VAL A 54 0.93 2.67 -5.41
N TRP A 55 -0.11 1.87 -5.18
CA TRP A 55 -0.77 1.11 -6.22
C TRP A 55 -1.82 1.97 -6.91
N ASN A 56 -1.40 2.77 -7.90
CA ASN A 56 -2.36 3.24 -8.88
C ASN A 56 -2.81 2.03 -9.70
N LYS A 57 -4.13 1.81 -9.79
CA LYS A 57 -4.65 1.09 -10.96
C LYS A 57 -4.18 1.89 -12.17
N ALA A 58 -3.45 1.25 -13.07
CA ALA A 58 -3.17 1.84 -14.37
C ALA A 58 -4.51 2.14 -15.04
N SER A 59 -4.96 3.39 -14.95
CA SER A 59 -5.91 3.99 -15.86
C SER A 59 -5.19 5.19 -16.45
N GLU A 60 -4.15 4.90 -17.22
CA GLU A 60 -3.63 5.77 -18.26
C GLU A 60 -3.42 4.89 -19.49
N GLU A 61 -4.54 4.47 -20.08
CA GLU A 61 -4.62 4.66 -21.54
C GLU A 61 -4.69 6.18 -21.69
N ASN A 62 -3.52 6.75 -21.97
CA ASN A 62 -3.26 8.06 -22.56
C ASN A 62 -4.36 9.12 -22.38
N ASN A 63 -4.11 10.11 -21.51
CA ASN A 63 -4.38 11.48 -21.95
C ASN A 63 -3.32 11.80 -23.02
N ASP A 64 -3.61 11.45 -24.28
CA ASP A 64 -3.00 12.15 -25.42
C ASP A 64 -3.97 13.28 -25.82
N ASP A 65 -3.39 14.45 -25.90
CA ASP A 65 -3.94 15.80 -26.09
C ASP A 65 -4.51 15.97 -27.53
N ASP A 66 -5.83 16.17 -27.71
CA ASP A 66 -6.52 17.06 -28.70
C ASP A 66 -8.06 17.05 -28.51
#